data_AF-A0A7X5LJ68-F1
#
_entry.id   AF-A0A7X5LJ68-F1
#
_cell.length_a   1.000
_cell.length_b   1.000
_cell.length_c   1.000
_cell.angle_alpha   90.00
_cell.angle_beta   90.00
_cell.angle_gamma   90.00
#
_symmetry.space_group_name_H-M   'P 1'
#
loop_
_entity.id
_entity.type
_entity.pdbx_description
1 polymer ?
#
loop_
_entity_poly.entity_id
_entity_poly.type
_entity_poly.pdbx_seq_one_letter_code
_entity_poly.pdbx_strand_id
1 'polypeptide(L)' 'MDENNQHLRRLLEQTDVAFKALMQEPNSSDLNAAYDNAKAELDRYIVSLRNSLAQRHQNLTNRER' A
#
# COMPACT_ATOMS: atom_id res chain seq x y z
N MET A 1 7.24 10.96 -12.29
CA MET A 1 6.46 9.71 -12.06
C MET A 1 6.77 9.16 -10.67
N ASP A 2 7.11 10.02 -9.71
CA ASP A 2 7.80 9.64 -8.47
C ASP A 2 6.90 9.75 -7.22
N GLU A 3 5.77 10.44 -7.36
CA GLU A 3 4.77 10.57 -6.30
C GLU A 3 4.20 9.22 -5.89
N ASN A 4 4.04 8.29 -6.84
CA ASN A 4 3.60 6.93 -6.54
C ASN A 4 4.60 6.19 -5.64
N ASN A 5 5.90 6.26 -5.97
CA ASN A 5 6.93 5.64 -5.14
C ASN A 5 7.06 6.31 -3.76
N GLN A 6 6.88 7.62 -3.68
CA GLN A 6 6.87 8.32 -2.38
C GLN A 6 5.65 7.95 -1.53
N HIS A 7 4.48 7.77 -2.16
CA HIS A 7 3.27 7.38 -1.45
C HIS A 7 3.38 5.94 -0.94
N LEU A 8 3.88 5.02 -1.76
CA LEU A 8 4.15 3.64 -1.36
C LEU A 8 5.16 3.58 -0.21
N ARG A 9 6.25 4.36 -0.28
CA ARG A 9 7.25 4.43 0.81
C ARG A 9 6.65 4.93 2.11
N ARG A 10 5.83 5.99 2.06
CA ARG A 10 5.14 6.51 3.25
C ARG A 10 4.18 5.49 3.86
N LEU A 11 3.40 4.80 3.02
CA LEU A 11 2.52 3.71 3.46
C LEU A 11 3.30 2.57 4.12
N LEU A 12 4.43 2.17 3.52
CA LEU A 12 5.33 1.18 4.09
C LEU A 12 5.90 1.62 5.45
N GLU A 13 6.40 2.85 5.55
CA GLU A 13 6.91 3.39 6.82
C GLU A 13 5.83 3.46 7.90
N GLN A 14 4.61 3.92 7.57
CA GLN A 14 3.49 3.93 8.51
C GLN A 14 3.12 2.52 8.97
N THR A 15 3.11 1.55 8.06
CA THR A 15 2.79 0.16 8.39
C THR A 15 3.89 -0.45 9.25
N ASP A 16 5.16 -0.16 8.98
CA ASP A 16 6.32 -0.67 9.73
C ASP A 16 6.35 -0.10 11.17
N VAL A 17 6.05 1.19 11.33
CA VAL A 17 5.93 1.83 12.65
C VAL A 17 4.75 1.25 13.43
N ALA A 18 3.58 1.13 12.80
CA ALA A 18 2.41 0.52 13.45
C ALA A 18 2.68 -0.94 13.84
N PHE A 19 3.36 -1.70 12.98
CA PHE A 19 3.71 -3.09 13.26
C PHE A 19 4.74 -3.23 14.39
N LYS A 20 5.76 -2.37 14.44
CA LYS A 20 6.73 -2.33 15.53
C LYS A 20 6.06 -2.00 16.87
N ALA A 21 5.17 -1.01 16.87
CA ALA A 21 4.38 -0.66 18.05
C ALA A 21 3.49 -1.84 18.48
N LEU A 22 2.81 -2.49 17.52
CA LEU A 22 2.01 -3.68 17.78
C LEU A 22 2.83 -4.87 18.31
N MET A 23 4.06 -5.06 17.83
CA MET A 23 4.95 -6.11 18.36
C MET A 23 5.37 -5.83 19.81
N GLN A 24 5.50 -4.56 20.20
CA GLN A 24 5.82 -4.20 21.58
C GLN A 24 4.59 -4.33 22.49
N GLU A 25 3.40 -3.98 21.98
CA GLU A 25 2.14 -4.01 22.73
C GLU A 25 1.03 -4.75 21.96
N PRO A 26 1.10 -6.09 21.84
CA PRO A 26 0.15 -6.87 21.04
C PRO A 26 -1.27 -6.90 21.64
N ASN A 27 -1.43 -6.51 22.91
CA ASN A 27 -2.72 -6.41 23.58
C ASN A 27 -3.40 -5.03 23.39
N SER A 28 -2.72 -4.07 22.76
CA SER A 28 -3.29 -2.74 22.52
C SER A 28 -4.23 -2.79 21.33
N SER A 29 -5.53 -2.69 21.58
CA SER A 29 -6.55 -2.66 20.52
C SER A 29 -6.40 -1.46 19.60
N ASP A 30 -5.96 -0.32 20.12
CA ASP A 30 -5.66 0.87 19.31
C ASP A 30 -4.52 0.62 18.31
N LEU A 31 -3.43 -0.04 18.74
CA LEU A 31 -2.32 -0.37 17.83
C LEU A 31 -2.72 -1.43 16.80
N ASN A 32 -3.58 -2.38 17.20
CA ASN A 32 -4.10 -3.39 16.28
C ASN A 32 -4.97 -2.74 15.20
N ALA A 33 -5.87 -1.85 15.61
CA ALA A 33 -6.69 -1.06 14.68
C ALA A 33 -5.83 -0.16 13.78
N ALA A 34 -4.78 0.47 14.32
CA ALA A 34 -3.86 1.29 13.53
C ALA A 34 -3.09 0.47 12.49
N TYR A 35 -2.62 -0.73 12.87
CA TYR A 35 -1.95 -1.64 11.95
C TYR A 35 -2.88 -2.18 10.87
N ASP A 36 -4.09 -2.61 11.23
CA ASP A 36 -5.09 -3.08 10.26
C ASP A 36 -5.47 -1.98 9.27
N ASN A 37 -5.60 -0.74 9.74
CA ASN A 37 -5.91 0.40 8.87
C ASN A 37 -4.75 0.73 7.92
N ALA A 38 -3.50 0.75 8.43
CA ALA A 38 -2.31 0.96 7.60
C ALA A 38 -2.14 -0.15 6.55
N LYS A 39 -2.38 -1.41 6.94
CA LYS A 39 -2.36 -2.55 6.04
C LYS A 39 -3.45 -2.45 4.97
N ALA A 40 -4.68 -2.08 5.34
CA ALA A 40 -5.78 -1.93 4.39
C ALA A 40 -5.51 -0.82 3.36
N GLU A 41 -4.94 0.31 3.79
CA GLU A 41 -4.51 1.39 2.89
C GLU A 41 -3.43 0.92 1.91
N LEU A 42 -2.43 0.16 2.41
CA LEU A 42 -1.34 -0.37 1.60
C LEU A 42 -1.84 -1.39 0.58
N ASP A 43 -2.77 -2.28 0.96
CA ASP A 43 -3.43 -3.22 0.06
C ASP A 43 -4.24 -2.49 -1.03
N ARG A 44 -5.05 -1.50 -0.65
CA ARG A 44 -5.81 -0.68 -1.62
C ARG A 44 -4.89 0.00 -2.62
N TYR A 45 -3.77 0.53 -2.14
CA TYR A 45 -2.79 1.18 -2.98
C TYR A 45 -2.13 0.19 -3.96
N ILE A 46 -1.72 -1.00 -3.50
CA ILE A 46 -1.17 -2.05 -4.37
C ILE A 46 -2.17 -2.48 -5.44
N VAL A 47 -3.44 -2.67 -5.06
CA VAL A 47 -4.51 -3.02 -6.02
C VAL A 47 -4.68 -1.92 -7.07
N SER A 48 -4.73 -0.65 -6.64
CA SER A 48 -4.81 0.50 -7.55
C SER A 48 -3.61 0.59 -8.48
N LEU A 49 -2.40 0.38 -7.95
CA LEU A 49 -1.16 0.36 -8.73
C LEU A 49 -1.17 -0.75 -9.79
N ARG A 50 -1.56 -1.97 -9.39
CA ARG A 50 -1.69 -3.10 -10.31
C ARG A 50 -2.70 -2.82 -11.41
N ASN A 51 -3.85 -2.24 -11.07
CA ASN A 51 -4.87 -1.85 -12.05
C ASN A 51 -4.34 -0.79 -13.02
N SER A 52 -3.64 0.23 -12.52
CA SER A 52 -3.06 1.28 -13.35
C SER A 52 -1.96 0.74 -14.29
N LEU A 53 -1.14 -0.18 -13.80
CA LEU A 53 -0.13 -0.87 -14.62
C LEU A 53 -0.77 -1.79 -15.67
N ALA A 54 -1.79 -2.56 -15.28
CA ALA A 54 -2.53 -3.43 -16.19
C ALA A 54 -3.23 -2.63 -17.29
N GLN A 55 -3.85 -1.50 -16.95
CA GLN A 55 -4.45 -0.58 -17.93
C GLN A 55 -3.41 -0.01 -18.90
N ARG A 56 -2.22 0.40 -18.42
CA ARG A 56 -1.13 0.85 -19.29
C ARG A 56 -0.64 -0.26 -20.22
N HIS A 57 -0.51 -1.48 -19.70
CA HIS A 57 -0.08 -2.64 -20.49
C HIS A 57 -1.11 -2.98 -21.58
N GLN A 58 -2.40 -3.00 -21.25
CA GLN A 58 -3.46 -3.22 -22.25
C GLN A 58 -3.49 -2.12 -23.31
N ASN A 59 -3.28 -0.86 -22.94
CA ASN A 59 -3.23 0.24 -23.91
C ASN A 59 -2.04 0.16 -24.87
N LEU A 60 -0.92 -0.41 -24.44
CA LEU A 60 0.24 -0.66 -25.30
C LEU A 60 -0.04 -1.83 -26.26
N THR A 61 -0.60 -2.94 -25.77
CA THR A 61 -0.94 -4.10 -26.61
C THR A 61 -2.00 -3.78 -27.67
N ASN A 62 -2.96 -2.90 -27.36
CA ASN A 62 -3.99 -2.49 -28.32
C ASN A 62 -3.48 -1.53 -29.41
N ARG A 63 -2.29 -0.93 -29.22
CA ARG A 63 -1.69 0.01 -30.17
C ARG A 63 -0.85 -0.66 -31.25
N GLU A 64 -0.53 -1.95 -31.08
CA GLU A 64 0.24 -2.77 -32.01
C GLU A 64 -0.64 -3.74 -32.83
N ARG A 65 -1.96 -3.58 -32.81
CA ARG A 65 -2.93 -4.30 -33.67
C ARG A 65 -3.49 -3.39 -34.76
#